data_AF-A0A7S1RRI2-F1
#
_entry.id   AF-A0A7S1RRI2-F1
#
_cell.length_a   1.000
_cell.length_b   1.000
_cell.length_c   1.000
_cell.angle_alpha   90.00
_cell.angle_beta   90.00
_cell.angle_gamma   90.00
#
_symmetry.space_group_name_H-M   'P 1'
#
loop_
_entity.id
_entity.type
_entity.pdbx_description
1 polymer ?
#
loop_
_entity_poly.entity_id
_entity_poly.type
_entity_poly.pdbx_seq_one_letter_code
_entity_poly.pdbx_strand_id
1 'polypeptide(L)'
;GAAAAPSGEAASRPKPRRQSVYMHGPVGTGKTMLLDLFHANAKEAGLRVLRKHFYEFMLGLHQDIHEIEEEKPVEVAANKLADTVDVLCFDEFQITDIQDASILPRLFEVLFLRGVVVVMTSNTSPTLLYSGGLNRHVHLPAFVSLL
;
A
#
# COMPACT_ATOMS: atom_id res chain seq x y z
N GLY A 1 -46.62 11.47 23.74
CA GLY A 1 -45.65 11.97 22.75
C GLY A 1 -44.28 11.47 23.15
N ALA A 2 -43.72 10.55 22.38
CA ALA A 2 -42.39 10.02 22.62
C ALA A 2 -41.35 10.93 21.94
N ALA A 3 -40.43 11.48 22.72
CA ALA A 3 -39.29 12.24 22.20
C ALA A 3 -38.15 11.25 21.92
N ALA A 4 -37.80 11.08 20.64
CA ALA A 4 -36.64 10.32 20.21
C ALA A 4 -35.37 11.16 20.42
N ALA A 5 -34.35 10.55 21.03
CA ALA A 5 -33.01 11.13 21.15
C ALA A 5 -32.31 11.16 19.77
N PRO A 6 -31.47 12.17 19.47
CA PRO A 6 -30.71 12.19 18.23
C PRO A 6 -29.56 11.19 18.31
N SER A 7 -29.53 10.28 17.34
CA SER A 7 -28.43 9.38 17.01
C SER A 7 -27.17 10.17 16.69
N GLY A 8 -26.10 9.91 17.43
CA GLY A 8 -24.78 10.50 17.21
C GLY A 8 -24.19 10.03 15.89
N GLU A 9 -24.14 10.95 14.93
CA GLU A 9 -23.43 10.77 13.66
C GLU A 9 -21.92 10.78 13.98
N ALA A 10 -21.26 9.64 13.77
CA ALA A 10 -19.82 9.52 13.96
C ALA A 10 -19.11 10.52 13.03
N ALA A 11 -18.51 11.55 13.61
CA ALA A 11 -17.76 12.57 12.88
C ALA A 11 -16.73 11.88 11.97
N SER A 12 -16.87 12.07 10.65
CA SER A 12 -15.92 11.53 9.68
C SER A 12 -14.55 12.11 9.97
N ARG A 13 -13.61 11.26 10.40
CA ARG A 13 -12.21 11.66 10.55
C ARG A 13 -11.73 12.21 9.21
N PRO A 14 -11.10 13.40 9.18
CA PRO A 14 -10.56 13.95 7.94
C PRO A 14 -9.56 12.95 7.36
N LYS A 15 -9.75 12.55 6.10
CA LYS A 15 -8.84 11.61 5.41
C LYS A 15 -7.42 12.17 5.53
N PRO A 16 -6.48 11.45 6.15
CA PRO A 16 -5.11 11.93 6.30
C PRO A 16 -4.52 12.21 4.91
N ARG A 17 -3.96 13.41 4.75
CA ARG A 17 -3.49 13.96 3.46
C ARG A 17 -2.30 13.21 2.84
N ARG A 18 -1.71 12.25 3.54
CA ARG A 18 -0.75 11.26 3.00
C ARG A 18 -1.00 9.94 3.71
N GLN A 19 -1.25 8.89 2.94
CA GLN A 19 -1.56 7.55 3.44
C GLN A 19 -0.36 6.61 3.31
N SER A 20 0.85 7.16 3.16
CA SER A 20 2.04 6.36 2.95
C SER A 20 3.29 6.96 3.59
N VAL A 21 4.24 6.07 3.90
CA VAL A 21 5.60 6.41 4.35
C VAL A 21 6.59 5.56 3.56
N TYR A 22 7.54 6.20 2.88
CA TYR A 22 8.61 5.52 2.14
C TYR A 22 9.97 5.78 2.81
N MET A 23 10.52 4.78 3.49
CA MET A 23 11.83 4.86 4.13
C MET A 23 12.89 4.30 3.18
N HIS A 24 13.85 5.12 2.76
CA HIS A 24 14.93 4.66 1.88
C HIS A 24 16.32 5.01 2.38
N GLY A 25 17.30 4.20 1.97
CA GLY A 25 18.71 4.40 2.30
C GLY A 25 19.51 3.11 2.18
N PRO A 26 20.84 3.15 2.32
CA PRO A 26 21.71 1.98 2.21
C PRO A 26 21.37 0.84 3.17
N VAL A 27 21.91 -0.36 2.92
CA VAL A 27 21.82 -1.49 3.87
C VAL A 27 22.45 -1.10 5.21
N GLY A 28 21.88 -1.60 6.31
CA GLY A 28 22.41 -1.34 7.66
C GLY A 28 22.00 -0.02 8.30
N THR A 29 21.10 0.77 7.68
CA THR A 29 20.64 2.06 8.25
C THR A 29 19.46 1.96 9.22
N GLY A 30 19.04 0.75 9.60
CA GLY A 30 17.98 0.55 10.59
C GLY A 30 16.54 0.67 10.06
N LYS A 31 16.32 0.76 8.74
CA LYS A 31 14.98 0.85 8.12
C LYS A 31 14.05 -0.30 8.56
N THR A 32 14.56 -1.53 8.50
CA THR A 32 13.81 -2.73 8.91
C THR A 32 13.47 -2.70 10.39
N MET A 33 14.41 -2.27 11.25
CA MET A 33 14.14 -2.09 12.69
C MET A 33 13.03 -1.06 12.94
N LEU A 34 13.02 0.07 12.23
CA LEU A 34 11.95 1.07 12.35
C LEU A 34 10.60 0.49 11.90
N LEU A 35 10.59 -0.30 10.82
CA LEU A 35 9.40 -1.01 10.36
C LEU A 35 8.93 -2.06 11.38
N ASP A 36 9.85 -2.78 12.03
CA ASP A 36 9.55 -3.75 13.09
C ASP A 36 8.83 -3.07 14.26
N LEU A 37 9.39 -1.96 14.74
CA LEU A 37 8.81 -1.17 15.84
C LEU A 37 7.44 -0.62 15.47
N PHE A 38 7.31 -0.02 14.29
CA PHE A 38 6.02 0.49 13.81
C PHE A 38 4.97 -0.62 13.73
N HIS A 39 5.31 -1.76 13.12
CA HIS A 39 4.41 -2.90 12.96
C HIS A 39 3.95 -3.46 14.32
N ALA A 40 4.86 -3.57 15.31
CA ALA A 40 4.52 -4.00 16.66
C ALA A 40 3.52 -3.04 17.33
N ASN A 41 3.82 -1.74 17.31
CA ASN A 41 2.95 -0.71 17.91
C ASN A 41 1.59 -0.63 17.22
N ALA A 42 1.54 -0.76 15.89
CA ALA A 42 0.30 -0.75 15.13
C ALA A 42 -0.60 -1.95 15.49
N LYS A 43 0.00 -3.13 15.70
CA LYS A 43 -0.73 -4.31 16.20
C LYS A 43 -1.25 -4.10 17.62
N GLU A 44 -0.43 -3.55 18.52
CA GLU A 44 -0.85 -3.23 19.90
C GLU A 44 -2.01 -2.21 19.93
N ALA A 45 -2.04 -1.29 18.97
CA ALA A 45 -3.14 -0.35 18.79
C ALA A 45 -4.43 -0.98 18.20
N GLY A 46 -4.44 -2.28 17.92
CA GLY A 46 -5.60 -3.02 17.41
C GLY A 46 -5.83 -2.88 15.90
N LEU A 47 -4.84 -2.42 15.13
CA LEU A 47 -4.95 -2.32 13.68
C LEU A 47 -4.70 -3.68 13.00
N ARG A 48 -5.39 -3.94 11.89
CA ARG A 48 -5.13 -5.10 11.03
C ARG A 48 -3.91 -4.80 10.16
N VAL A 49 -2.74 -5.22 10.62
CA VAL A 49 -1.46 -4.96 9.94
C VAL A 49 -1.01 -6.19 9.16
N LEU A 50 -0.81 -6.04 7.85
CA LEU A 50 -0.17 -7.03 7.00
C LEU A 50 1.26 -6.58 6.67
N ARG A 51 2.25 -7.42 6.96
CA ARG A 51 3.64 -7.19 6.56
C ARG A 51 4.13 -8.30 5.63
N LYS A 52 4.75 -7.92 4.52
CA LYS A 52 5.29 -8.84 3.50
C LYS A 52 6.58 -8.28 2.89
N HIS A 53 7.46 -9.18 2.45
CA HIS A 53 8.47 -8.82 1.45
C HIS A 53 7.76 -8.44 0.15
N PHE A 54 8.20 -7.36 -0.50
CA PHE A 54 7.49 -6.83 -1.66
C PHE A 54 7.34 -7.86 -2.80
N TYR A 55 8.40 -8.63 -3.08
CA TYR A 55 8.38 -9.67 -4.11
C TYR A 55 7.32 -10.75 -3.84
N GLU A 56 7.25 -11.25 -2.60
CA GLU A 56 6.26 -12.27 -2.23
C GLU A 56 4.83 -11.74 -2.34
N PHE A 57 4.64 -10.46 -2.01
CA PHE A 57 3.35 -9.82 -2.16
C PHE A 57 2.92 -9.72 -3.63
N MET A 58 3.81 -9.27 -4.51
CA MET A 58 3.49 -9.14 -5.94
C MET A 58 3.18 -10.51 -6.55
N LEU A 59 3.92 -11.56 -6.17
CA LEU A 59 3.64 -12.92 -6.64
C LEU A 59 2.22 -13.37 -6.27
N GLY A 60 1.81 -13.19 -5.01
CA GLY A 60 0.46 -13.53 -4.56
C GLY A 60 -0.61 -12.65 -5.21
N LEU A 61 -0.36 -11.34 -5.32
CA LEU A 61 -1.29 -10.41 -5.96
C LEU A 61 -1.54 -10.76 -7.43
N HIS A 62 -0.51 -11.15 -8.18
CA HIS A 62 -0.68 -11.58 -9.58
C HIS A 62 -1.49 -12.87 -9.69
N GLN A 63 -1.34 -13.81 -8.74
CA GLN A 63 -2.17 -15.00 -8.67
C GLN A 63 -3.64 -14.64 -8.41
N ASP A 64 -3.90 -13.79 -7.41
CA ASP A 64 -5.25 -13.31 -7.10
C ASP A 64 -5.88 -12.59 -8.31
N ILE A 65 -5.12 -11.74 -9.00
CA ILE A 65 -5.57 -11.03 -10.20
C ILE A 65 -5.91 -12.00 -11.33
N HIS A 66 -5.14 -13.07 -11.51
CA HIS A 66 -5.36 -14.05 -12.57
C HIS A 66 -6.65 -14.85 -12.38
N GLU A 67 -7.07 -15.06 -11.13
CA GLU A 67 -8.29 -15.78 -10.77
C GLU A 67 -9.57 -14.90 -10.85
N ILE A 68 -9.43 -13.59 -11.06
CA ILE A 68 -10.53 -12.64 -11.13
C ILE A 68 -10.97 -12.47 -12.59
N GLU A 69 -12.23 -12.79 -12.89
CA GLU A 69 -12.81 -12.75 -14.24
C GLU A 69 -13.42 -11.37 -14.59
N GLU A 70 -13.62 -10.52 -13.59
CA GLU A 70 -14.19 -9.18 -13.75
C GLU A 70 -13.28 -8.23 -14.54
N GLU A 71 -13.87 -7.21 -15.21
CA GLU A 71 -13.17 -6.29 -16.11
C GLU A 71 -12.01 -5.51 -15.46
N LYS A 72 -12.04 -5.33 -14.14
CA LYS A 72 -11.10 -4.51 -13.37
C LYS A 72 -10.42 -5.35 -12.27
N PRO A 73 -9.62 -6.35 -12.63
CA PRO A 73 -9.19 -7.36 -11.68
C PRO A 73 -8.22 -6.82 -10.62
N VAL A 74 -7.41 -5.81 -10.97
CA VAL A 74 -6.51 -5.11 -10.03
C VAL A 74 -7.32 -4.40 -8.95
N GLU A 75 -8.35 -3.66 -9.34
CA GLU A 75 -9.22 -2.92 -8.43
C GLU A 75 -10.04 -3.86 -7.54
N VAL A 76 -10.50 -4.99 -8.09
CA VAL A 76 -11.18 -6.04 -7.30
C VAL A 76 -10.24 -6.62 -6.26
N ALA A 77 -9.02 -7.02 -6.64
CA ALA A 77 -8.01 -7.53 -5.71
C ALA A 77 -7.66 -6.49 -4.63
N ALA A 78 -7.49 -5.23 -5.02
CA ALA A 78 -7.20 -4.13 -4.10
C ALA A 78 -8.32 -3.90 -3.07
N ASN A 79 -9.59 -4.00 -3.50
CA ASN A 79 -10.73 -3.89 -2.59
C ASN A 79 -10.78 -5.07 -1.60
N LYS A 80 -10.61 -6.31 -2.08
CA LYS A 80 -10.53 -7.51 -1.22
C LYS A 80 -9.42 -7.37 -0.18
N LEU A 81 -8.25 -6.85 -0.58
CA LEU A 81 -7.15 -6.58 0.33
C LEU A 81 -7.52 -5.49 1.35
N ALA A 82 -8.08 -4.37 0.91
CA ALA A 82 -8.50 -3.27 1.78
C ALA A 82 -9.61 -3.67 2.78
N ASP A 83 -10.44 -4.66 2.45
CA ASP A 83 -11.46 -5.19 3.35
C ASP A 83 -10.85 -5.91 4.57
N THR A 84 -9.58 -6.33 4.49
CA THR A 84 -8.92 -7.14 5.52
C THR A 84 -7.75 -6.44 6.22
N VAL A 85 -7.26 -5.33 5.68
CA VAL A 85 -6.04 -4.66 6.14
C VAL A 85 -6.28 -3.16 6.36
N ASP A 86 -5.82 -2.65 7.50
CA ASP A 86 -5.77 -1.22 7.80
C ASP A 86 -4.39 -0.62 7.47
N VAL A 87 -3.33 -1.42 7.64
CA VAL A 87 -1.95 -1.02 7.42
C VAL A 87 -1.18 -2.09 6.66
N LEU A 88 -0.59 -1.72 5.53
CA LEU A 88 0.23 -2.59 4.69
C LEU A 88 1.70 -2.19 4.80
N CYS A 89 2.54 -3.11 5.24
CA CYS A 89 3.97 -2.91 5.44
C CYS A 89 4.77 -3.72 4.41
N PHE A 90 5.54 -3.03 3.57
CA PHE A 90 6.45 -3.65 2.61
C PHE A 90 7.90 -3.57 3.09
N ASP A 91 8.51 -4.72 3.25
CA ASP A 91 9.95 -4.84 3.36
C ASP A 91 10.58 -4.93 1.95
N GLU A 92 11.77 -4.36 1.80
CA GLU A 92 12.57 -4.44 0.58
C GLU A 92 11.82 -4.05 -0.72
N PHE A 93 11.08 -2.93 -0.69
CA PHE A 93 10.30 -2.45 -1.84
C PHE A 93 11.20 -2.15 -3.03
N GLN A 94 11.01 -2.88 -4.13
CA GLN A 94 11.74 -2.71 -5.38
C GLN A 94 10.84 -3.06 -6.56
N ILE A 95 10.94 -2.33 -7.67
CA ILE A 95 10.21 -2.62 -8.90
C ILE A 95 11.23 -3.06 -9.94
N THR A 96 11.15 -4.32 -10.36
CA THR A 96 12.12 -4.93 -11.27
C THR A 96 11.56 -5.24 -12.65
N ASP A 97 10.24 -5.36 -12.79
CA ASP A 97 9.61 -5.68 -14.07
C ASP A 97 8.43 -4.76 -14.42
N ILE A 98 8.01 -4.88 -15.67
CA ILE A 98 6.94 -4.07 -16.26
C ILE A 98 5.55 -4.45 -15.74
N GLN A 99 5.33 -5.70 -15.36
CA GLN A 99 4.02 -6.17 -14.91
C GLN A 99 3.68 -5.49 -13.59
N ASP A 100 4.63 -5.49 -12.65
CA ASP A 100 4.53 -4.79 -11.37
C ASP A 100 4.33 -3.28 -11.56
N ALA A 101 5.21 -2.66 -12.37
CA ALA A 101 5.13 -1.23 -12.67
C ALA A 101 3.77 -0.82 -13.26
N SER A 102 3.14 -1.71 -14.04
CA SER A 102 1.87 -1.43 -14.71
C SER A 102 0.64 -1.52 -13.80
N ILE A 103 0.69 -2.28 -12.71
CA ILE A 103 -0.46 -2.48 -11.81
C ILE A 103 -0.38 -1.65 -10.53
N LEU A 104 0.83 -1.33 -10.06
CA LEU A 104 1.06 -0.62 -8.81
C LEU A 104 0.29 0.71 -8.68
N PRO A 105 0.26 1.62 -9.68
CA PRO A 105 -0.51 2.86 -9.54
C PRO A 105 -1.98 2.62 -9.21
N ARG A 106 -2.64 1.70 -9.94
CA ARG A 106 -4.06 1.37 -9.75
C ARG A 106 -4.33 0.69 -8.41
N LEU A 107 -3.48 -0.27 -8.02
CA LEU A 107 -3.56 -0.92 -6.72
C LEU A 107 -3.52 0.12 -5.59
N PHE A 108 -2.53 1.01 -5.63
CA PHE A 108 -2.29 2.00 -4.58
C PHE A 108 -3.36 3.07 -4.52
N GLU A 109 -3.86 3.53 -5.67
CA GLU A 109 -5.01 4.43 -5.74
C GLU A 109 -6.21 3.86 -4.99
N VAL A 110 -6.57 2.60 -5.21
CA VAL A 110 -7.70 1.97 -4.52
C VAL A 110 -7.41 1.84 -3.02
N LEU A 111 -6.23 1.35 -2.64
CA LEU A 111 -5.85 1.22 -1.22
C LEU A 111 -5.96 2.57 -0.49
N PHE A 112 -5.48 3.66 -1.09
CA PHE A 112 -5.55 4.99 -0.51
C PHE A 112 -6.97 5.57 -0.50
N LEU A 113 -7.77 5.30 -1.53
CA LEU A 113 -9.18 5.71 -1.51
C LEU A 113 -9.96 5.02 -0.38
N ARG A 114 -9.61 3.75 -0.10
CA ARG A 114 -10.15 2.91 0.97
C ARG A 114 -9.58 3.22 2.36
N GLY A 115 -8.57 4.08 2.48
CA GLY A 115 -8.01 4.52 3.75
C GLY A 115 -6.88 3.62 4.30
N VAL A 116 -6.35 2.70 3.49
CA VAL A 116 -5.24 1.82 3.88
C VAL A 116 -3.95 2.63 3.95
N VAL A 117 -3.24 2.53 5.08
CA VAL A 117 -1.92 3.15 5.23
C VAL A 117 -0.84 2.21 4.72
N VAL A 118 0.06 2.68 3.85
CA VAL A 118 1.16 1.87 3.31
C VAL A 118 2.52 2.36 3.81
N VAL A 119 3.27 1.49 4.47
CA VAL A 119 4.64 1.78 4.95
C VAL A 119 5.63 0.91 4.21
N MET A 120 6.70 1.51 3.69
CA MET A 120 7.69 0.81 2.87
C MET A 120 9.11 1.07 3.36
N THR A 121 9.97 0.06 3.20
CA THR A 121 11.42 0.23 3.28
C THR A 121 12.07 -0.14 1.95
N SER A 122 13.10 0.60 1.52
CA SER A 122 13.83 0.29 0.29
C SER A 122 15.30 0.71 0.36
N ASN A 123 16.15 0.05 -0.43
CA ASN A 123 17.52 0.51 -0.68
C ASN A 123 17.61 1.49 -1.87
N THR A 124 16.49 1.72 -2.58
CA THR A 124 16.40 2.56 -3.78
C THR A 124 15.55 3.79 -3.46
N SER A 125 15.95 4.98 -3.90
CA SER A 125 15.10 6.17 -3.75
C SER A 125 13.86 6.07 -4.66
N PRO A 126 12.73 6.71 -4.33
CA PRO A 126 11.54 6.70 -5.19
C PRO A 126 11.83 7.13 -6.63
N THR A 127 12.67 8.16 -6.79
CA THR A 127 13.08 8.70 -8.10
C THR A 127 13.98 7.77 -8.91
N LEU A 128 14.56 6.73 -8.29
CA LEU A 128 15.41 5.72 -8.93
C LEU A 128 14.73 4.34 -9.02
N LEU A 129 13.49 4.19 -8.54
CA LEU A 129 12.72 2.97 -8.74
C LEU A 129 12.59 2.67 -10.24
N TYR A 130 12.59 1.37 -10.56
CA TYR A 130 12.45 0.85 -11.91
C TYR A 130 13.45 1.47 -12.92
N SER A 131 14.67 1.80 -12.46
CA SER A 131 15.71 2.40 -13.31
C SER A 131 16.07 1.48 -14.48
N GLY A 132 16.13 2.03 -15.69
CA GLY A 132 16.35 1.25 -16.91
C GLY A 132 15.15 0.39 -17.36
N GLY A 133 14.03 0.45 -16.65
CA GLY A 133 12.82 -0.29 -16.97
C GLY A 133 12.15 0.16 -18.27
N LEU A 134 11.48 -0.79 -18.93
CA LEU A 134 10.72 -0.53 -20.16
C LEU A 134 9.60 0.49 -19.87
N ASN A 135 9.46 1.52 -20.72
CA ASN A 135 8.43 2.56 -20.55
C ASN A 135 8.37 3.18 -19.15
N ARG A 136 9.49 3.23 -18.42
CA ARG A 136 9.58 3.79 -17.07
C ARG A 136 8.96 5.18 -16.95
N HIS A 137 9.14 6.03 -17.96
CA HIS A 137 8.60 7.38 -18.03
C HIS A 137 7.06 7.43 -18.07
N VAL A 138 6.40 6.33 -18.46
CA VAL A 138 4.94 6.20 -18.46
C VAL A 138 4.45 5.71 -17.10
N HIS A 139 5.05 4.63 -16.59
CA HIS A 139 4.51 3.91 -15.43
C HIS A 139 4.93 4.52 -14.09
N LEU A 140 6.17 4.99 -13.99
CA LEU A 140 6.73 5.40 -12.70
C LEU A 140 6.17 6.73 -12.17
N PRO A 141 5.94 7.79 -12.98
CA PRO A 141 5.48 9.07 -12.44
C PRO A 141 4.16 8.96 -11.69
N ALA A 142 3.21 8.17 -12.20
CA ALA A 142 1.93 7.94 -11.56
C ALA A 142 2.12 7.31 -10.17
N PHE A 143 2.92 6.25 -10.07
CA PHE A 143 3.21 5.61 -8.79
C PHE A 143 3.93 6.54 -7.80
N VAL A 144 5.00 7.21 -8.25
CA VAL A 144 5.80 8.08 -7.37
C VAL A 144 4.97 9.26 -6.86
N SER A 145 3.99 9.76 -7.63
CA SER A 145 3.10 10.83 -7.17
C SER A 145 2.18 10.43 -6.01
N LEU A 146 2.05 9.13 -5.75
CA LEU A 146 1.24 8.56 -4.67
C LEU A 146 2.04 8.35 -3.37
N LEU A 147 3.38 8.48 -3.41
CA LEU A 147 4.28 8.35 -2.25
C LEU A 147 4.50 9.71 -1.58
#